data_AF-A0A3P6BRG6-F1
#
_entry.id   AF-A0A3P6BRG6-F1
#
_cell.length_a   1.000
_cell.length_b   1.000
_cell.length_c   1.000
_cell.angle_alpha   90.00
_cell.angle_beta   90.00
_cell.angle_gamma   90.00
#
_symmetry.space_group_name_H-M   'P 1'
#
loop_
_entity.id
_entity.type
_entity.pdbx_description
1 polymer ?
#
loop_
_entity_poly.entity_id
_entity_poly.type
_entity_poly.pdbx_seq_one_letter_code
_entity_poly.pdbx_strand_id
1 'polypeptide(L)'
;MANNESVDWQFSGSDEGKAASEASLSTYTSKLFALCDPQGKPILPPRGETAETSHTAERAVVKAVLCGTGNAYAPSIGLPAAKRAVADYLNRDLPKKLSPDDVFMTVGCKQAIELAVDTLAKPNANILLPKPGYPSNLIRSIFKHLEVRNYEFLREEKYEIDLDSVRAAADENTFAIFIINPHNPNGNTYSEAHLKQLAVLARELGIMVVSDEVFRWSVFGSNPFVPMGKFSSIVPVVTLGSISKGWSVPGWRTGWIALHDLDGVFKSKNVLAAIKQFLDLNSKPPTVIQAAIPTILEKTGKDFFQRRQCFLKVANRVCIL
;
A
#
# COMPACT_ATOMS: atom_id res chain seq x y z
N MET A 1 35.41 45.98 18.40
CA MET A 1 35.47 44.51 18.53
C MET A 1 34.11 44.07 19.04
N ALA A 2 33.27 43.48 18.18
CA ALA A 2 31.97 42.98 18.59
C ALA A 2 32.15 41.52 19.05
N ASN A 3 31.84 41.26 20.33
CA ASN A 3 31.77 39.91 20.90
C ASN A 3 30.68 39.14 20.14
N ASN A 4 31.09 38.19 19.31
CA ASN A 4 30.18 37.28 18.63
C ASN A 4 29.97 36.07 19.54
N GLU A 5 29.19 36.24 20.61
CA GLU A 5 28.81 35.13 21.48
C GLU A 5 27.85 34.22 20.69
N SER A 6 28.33 33.02 20.39
CA SER A 6 27.56 31.95 19.75
C SER A 6 26.37 31.57 20.65
N VAL A 7 25.15 31.88 20.20
CA VAL A 7 23.92 31.46 20.88
C VAL A 7 23.70 29.96 20.68
N ASP A 8 23.54 29.22 21.77
CA ASP A 8 23.17 27.80 21.74
C ASP A 8 21.65 27.66 21.58
N TRP A 9 21.22 27.10 20.45
CA TRP A 9 19.82 26.99 20.09
C TRP A 9 19.24 25.65 20.57
N GLN A 10 18.16 25.70 21.34
CA GLN A 10 17.52 24.52 21.97
C GLN A 10 16.66 23.68 21.00
N PHE A 11 17.06 23.58 19.73
CA PHE A 11 16.41 22.70 18.75
C PHE A 11 17.44 21.75 18.12
N SER A 12 17.01 20.53 17.86
CA SER A 12 17.77 19.53 17.11
C SER A 12 16.84 18.83 16.11
N GLY A 13 17.43 18.20 15.08
CA GLY A 13 16.70 17.26 14.26
C GLY A 13 16.35 16.00 15.04
N SER A 14 15.22 15.38 14.73
CA SER A 14 14.81 14.10 15.30
C SER A 14 15.71 12.96 14.77
N ASP A 15 16.21 12.12 15.68
CA ASP A 15 17.06 10.97 15.34
C ASP A 15 16.26 9.79 14.78
N GLU A 16 14.96 9.73 15.06
CA GLU A 16 14.04 8.67 14.58
C GLU A 16 13.98 8.63 13.05
N GLY A 17 14.01 9.80 12.40
CA GLY A 17 14.03 9.91 10.95
C GLY A 17 15.34 9.40 10.33
N LYS A 18 16.46 9.50 11.05
CA LYS A 18 17.79 9.13 10.55
C LYS A 18 17.90 7.62 10.37
N ALA A 19 17.63 6.84 11.42
CA ALA A 19 17.65 5.37 11.37
C ALA A 19 16.66 4.82 10.33
N ALA A 20 15.47 5.41 10.24
CA ALA A 20 14.46 5.06 9.24
C ALA A 20 14.95 5.35 7.79
N SER A 21 15.66 6.45 7.56
CA SER A 21 16.09 6.86 6.23
C SER A 21 17.20 6.00 5.61
N GLU A 22 18.02 5.34 6.45
CA GLU A 22 19.10 4.45 6.00
C GLU A 22 18.57 3.20 5.28
N ALA A 23 17.36 2.75 5.65
CA ALA A 23 16.66 1.67 4.98
C ALA A 23 15.91 2.10 3.70
N SER A 24 15.95 3.40 3.32
CA SER A 24 15.21 3.90 2.16
C SER A 24 15.96 3.76 0.84
N LEU A 25 15.35 3.00 -0.08
CA LEU A 25 15.83 2.89 -1.47
C LEU A 25 15.91 4.25 -2.17
N SER A 26 15.02 5.20 -1.85
CA SER A 26 15.04 6.53 -2.46
C SER A 26 16.33 7.29 -2.16
N THR A 27 16.90 7.10 -0.97
CA THR A 27 18.17 7.73 -0.58
C THR A 27 19.30 7.23 -1.48
N TYR A 28 19.36 5.93 -1.74
CA TYR A 28 20.34 5.34 -2.66
C TYR A 28 20.11 5.78 -4.10
N THR A 29 18.86 5.74 -4.58
CA THR A 29 18.53 6.16 -5.94
C THR A 29 18.86 7.63 -6.18
N SER A 30 18.57 8.52 -5.23
CA SER A 30 18.95 9.94 -5.31
C SER A 30 20.47 10.13 -5.34
N LYS A 31 21.22 9.39 -4.51
CA LYS A 31 22.69 9.41 -4.53
C LYS A 31 23.24 8.91 -5.87
N LEU A 32 22.74 7.79 -6.38
CA LEU A 32 23.12 7.25 -7.69
C LEU A 32 22.83 8.26 -8.80
N PHE A 33 21.64 8.86 -8.82
CA PHE A 33 21.30 9.88 -9.80
C PHE A 33 22.16 11.14 -9.69
N ALA A 34 22.57 11.55 -8.50
CA ALA A 34 23.50 12.67 -8.32
C ALA A 34 24.91 12.37 -8.88
N LEU A 35 25.28 11.09 -8.96
CA LEU A 35 26.55 10.62 -9.54
C LEU A 35 26.48 10.36 -11.05
N CYS A 36 25.28 10.34 -11.65
CA CYS A 36 25.13 10.17 -13.09
C CYS A 36 25.42 11.49 -13.83
N ASP A 37 26.47 11.51 -14.65
CA ASP A 37 26.70 12.56 -15.66
C ASP A 37 25.92 12.20 -16.94
N PRO A 38 24.91 12.99 -17.36
CA PRO A 38 24.12 12.70 -18.55
C PRO A 38 24.84 12.99 -19.87
N GLN A 39 26.13 13.37 -19.88
CA GLN A 39 26.92 13.62 -21.08
C GLN A 39 26.93 12.41 -22.05
N GLY A 40 26.00 12.40 -23.00
CA GLY A 40 25.96 11.50 -24.15
C GLY A 40 25.56 10.05 -23.87
N LYS A 41 25.25 9.66 -22.62
CA LYS A 41 24.86 8.29 -22.27
C LYS A 41 23.41 8.24 -21.75
N PRO A 42 22.57 7.33 -22.27
CA PRO A 42 21.26 7.05 -21.70
C PRO A 42 21.39 6.59 -20.24
N ILE A 43 20.75 7.30 -19.31
CA ILE A 43 20.58 6.83 -17.93
C ILE A 43 19.42 5.84 -17.93
N LEU A 44 19.62 4.64 -17.38
CA LEU A 44 18.55 3.67 -17.19
C LEU A 44 18.19 3.56 -15.69
N PRO A 45 16.91 3.70 -15.31
CA PRO A 45 15.78 4.05 -16.18
C PRO A 45 15.85 5.51 -16.68
N PRO A 46 15.30 5.81 -17.87
CA PRO A 46 15.34 7.15 -18.46
C PRO A 46 14.69 8.17 -17.53
N ARG A 47 15.34 9.33 -17.38
CA ARG A 47 14.76 10.46 -16.66
C ARG A 47 13.64 11.07 -17.50
N GLY A 48 12.41 11.00 -17.00
CA GLY A 48 11.31 11.84 -17.50
C GLY A 48 10.43 11.25 -18.60
N GLU A 49 10.42 9.93 -18.83
CA GLU A 49 9.32 9.34 -19.62
C GLU A 49 7.99 9.53 -18.88
N THR A 50 7.03 10.15 -19.55
CA THR A 50 5.68 10.34 -19.01
C THR A 50 4.97 9.00 -18.91
N ALA A 51 4.59 8.61 -17.70
CA ALA A 51 3.80 7.41 -17.50
C ALA A 51 2.43 7.56 -18.18
N GLU A 52 2.16 6.74 -19.19
CA GLU A 52 0.86 6.71 -19.85
C GLU A 52 -0.22 6.13 -18.92
N THR A 53 -1.32 6.84 -18.80
CA THR A 53 -2.51 6.41 -18.06
C THR A 53 -3.70 6.18 -19.00
N SER A 54 -4.85 5.80 -18.44
CA SER A 54 -6.08 5.64 -19.20
C SER A 54 -6.67 7.01 -19.54
N HIS A 55 -7.04 7.23 -20.80
CA HIS A 55 -7.82 8.39 -21.23
C HIS A 55 -9.09 8.60 -20.39
N THR A 56 -9.71 7.51 -19.91
CA THR A 56 -10.85 7.60 -18.98
C THR A 56 -10.47 8.31 -17.69
N ALA A 57 -9.29 7.99 -17.14
CA ALA A 57 -8.82 8.60 -15.90
C ALA A 57 -8.48 10.08 -16.09
N GLU A 58 -7.80 10.44 -17.18
CA GLU A 58 -7.50 11.83 -17.51
C GLU A 58 -8.77 12.65 -17.66
N ARG A 59 -9.73 12.17 -18.47
CA ARG A 59 -11.00 12.85 -18.69
C ARG A 59 -11.82 13.00 -17.41
N ALA A 60 -11.75 12.01 -16.51
CA ALA A 60 -12.42 12.10 -15.21
C ALA A 60 -11.83 13.22 -14.34
N VAL A 61 -10.51 13.35 -14.30
CA VAL A 61 -9.82 14.42 -13.56
C VAL A 61 -10.09 15.78 -14.20
N VAL A 62 -9.96 15.92 -15.52
CA VAL A 62 -10.26 17.16 -16.25
C VAL A 62 -11.70 17.59 -15.99
N LYS A 63 -12.66 16.66 -16.04
CA LYS A 63 -14.06 16.94 -15.72
C LYS A 63 -14.21 17.44 -14.28
N ALA A 64 -13.56 16.81 -13.31
CA ALA A 64 -13.62 17.23 -11.91
C ALA A 64 -13.09 18.65 -11.70
N VAL A 65 -12.02 19.02 -12.41
CA VAL A 65 -11.47 20.39 -12.40
C VAL A 65 -12.44 21.38 -13.04
N LEU A 66 -12.91 21.12 -14.27
CA LEU A 66 -13.79 22.03 -15.00
C LEU A 66 -15.15 22.23 -14.31
N CYS A 67 -15.68 21.20 -13.66
CA CYS A 67 -16.92 21.29 -12.89
C CYS A 67 -16.72 21.79 -11.45
N GLY A 68 -15.47 22.00 -11.00
CA GLY A 68 -15.16 22.46 -9.64
C GLY A 68 -15.54 21.47 -8.52
N THR A 69 -15.85 20.21 -8.84
CA THR A 69 -16.39 19.22 -7.89
C THR A 69 -15.39 18.77 -6.83
N GLY A 70 -14.11 19.13 -6.97
CA GLY A 70 -13.04 18.81 -6.03
C GLY A 70 -12.35 20.02 -5.40
N ASN A 71 -12.91 21.23 -5.53
CA ASN A 71 -12.23 22.46 -5.07
C ASN A 71 -12.27 22.63 -3.54
N ALA A 72 -13.29 22.08 -2.88
CA ALA A 72 -13.46 22.20 -1.43
C ALA A 72 -12.80 21.06 -0.66
N TYR A 73 -12.58 21.26 0.64
CA TYR A 73 -12.14 20.20 1.55
C TYR A 73 -13.16 19.04 1.58
N ALA A 74 -12.64 17.83 1.60
CA ALA A 74 -13.42 16.62 1.91
C ALA A 74 -13.46 16.36 3.43
N PRO A 75 -14.42 15.55 3.90
CA PRO A 75 -14.27 14.84 5.17
C PRO A 75 -12.91 14.16 5.25
N SER A 76 -12.31 14.09 6.44
CA SER A 76 -10.99 13.46 6.66
C SER A 76 -10.91 12.02 6.15
N ILE A 77 -12.00 11.27 6.31
CA ILE A 77 -12.15 9.89 5.81
C ILE A 77 -12.33 9.78 4.29
N GLY A 78 -12.43 10.90 3.59
CA GLY A 78 -12.62 11.00 2.14
C GLY A 78 -14.05 11.34 1.70
N LEU A 79 -14.20 11.66 0.41
CA LEU A 79 -15.49 11.96 -0.21
C LEU A 79 -16.41 10.72 -0.19
N PRO A 80 -17.70 10.84 0.20
CA PRO A 80 -18.63 9.72 0.24
C PRO A 80 -18.72 8.95 -1.08
N ALA A 81 -18.72 9.66 -2.22
CA ALA A 81 -18.75 9.05 -3.55
C ALA A 81 -17.47 8.24 -3.84
N ALA A 82 -16.30 8.71 -3.41
CA ALA A 82 -15.04 8.01 -3.59
C ALA A 82 -14.99 6.72 -2.74
N LYS A 83 -15.38 6.82 -1.45
CA LYS A 83 -15.48 5.68 -0.54
C LYS A 83 -16.40 4.59 -1.09
N ARG A 84 -17.58 4.99 -1.58
CA ARG A 84 -18.55 4.07 -2.21
C ARG A 84 -17.97 3.40 -3.44
N ALA A 85 -17.37 4.18 -4.35
CA ALA A 85 -16.77 3.62 -5.56
C ALA A 85 -15.65 2.61 -5.27
N VAL A 86 -14.82 2.86 -4.24
CA VAL A 86 -13.81 1.90 -3.79
C VAL A 86 -14.45 0.65 -3.21
N ALA A 87 -15.48 0.79 -2.35
CA ALA A 87 -16.20 -0.36 -1.80
C ALA A 87 -16.79 -1.21 -2.94
N ASP A 88 -17.50 -0.59 -3.90
CA ASP A 88 -18.09 -1.25 -5.07
C ASP A 88 -17.02 -1.93 -5.93
N TYR A 89 -15.88 -1.28 -6.13
CA TYR A 89 -14.75 -1.84 -6.87
C TYR A 89 -14.19 -3.10 -6.21
N LEU A 90 -13.92 -3.06 -4.91
CA LEU A 90 -13.41 -4.22 -4.16
C LEU A 90 -14.46 -5.33 -4.09
N ASN A 91 -15.72 -4.96 -3.91
CA ASN A 91 -16.86 -5.88 -3.81
C ASN A 91 -17.07 -6.76 -5.04
N ARG A 92 -16.47 -6.46 -6.19
CA ARG A 92 -16.52 -7.33 -7.38
C ARG A 92 -15.97 -8.73 -7.12
N ASP A 93 -14.96 -8.84 -6.25
CA ASP A 93 -14.23 -10.07 -5.99
C ASP A 93 -14.48 -10.66 -4.59
N LEU A 94 -15.29 -9.99 -3.76
CA LEU A 94 -15.49 -10.34 -2.36
C LEU A 94 -16.80 -11.11 -2.12
N PRO A 95 -16.78 -12.20 -1.33
CA PRO A 95 -18.00 -12.87 -0.90
C PRO A 95 -18.76 -12.04 0.15
N LYS A 96 -18.06 -11.52 1.17
CA LYS A 96 -18.60 -10.59 2.16
C LYS A 96 -18.41 -9.17 1.67
N LYS A 97 -19.50 -8.44 1.44
CA LYS A 97 -19.46 -7.09 0.86
C LYS A 97 -19.06 -6.06 1.91
N LEU A 98 -18.19 -5.14 1.51
CA LEU A 98 -17.85 -3.91 2.22
C LEU A 98 -18.96 -2.88 2.02
N SER A 99 -19.23 -2.10 3.06
CA SER A 99 -19.95 -0.84 2.97
C SER A 99 -18.98 0.33 2.72
N PRO A 100 -19.47 1.51 2.29
CA PRO A 100 -18.64 2.70 2.22
C PRO A 100 -18.04 3.13 3.56
N ASP A 101 -18.56 2.67 4.69
CA ASP A 101 -18.05 2.99 6.03
C ASP A 101 -16.84 2.15 6.43
N ASP A 102 -16.60 1.06 5.72
CA ASP A 102 -15.44 0.20 5.90
C ASP A 102 -14.20 0.70 5.14
N VAL A 103 -14.36 1.76 4.33
CA VAL A 103 -13.34 2.30 3.43
C VAL A 103 -12.92 3.70 3.87
N PHE A 104 -11.62 3.99 3.85
CA PHE A 104 -11.08 5.32 4.14
C PHE A 104 -10.08 5.73 3.07
N MET A 105 -10.21 6.95 2.56
CA MET A 105 -9.33 7.46 1.50
C MET A 105 -7.99 7.92 2.09
N THR A 106 -6.89 7.64 1.40
CA THR A 106 -5.53 7.96 1.85
C THR A 106 -4.68 8.61 0.76
N VAL A 107 -3.61 9.30 1.15
CA VAL A 107 -2.59 9.91 0.28
C VAL A 107 -1.71 8.82 -0.35
N GLY A 108 -2.31 8.05 -1.26
CA GLY A 108 -1.73 6.84 -1.84
C GLY A 108 -1.54 5.71 -0.82
N CYS A 109 -0.98 4.59 -1.28
CA CYS A 109 -0.78 3.41 -0.42
C CYS A 109 0.22 3.66 0.73
N LYS A 110 1.14 4.63 0.57
CA LYS A 110 2.13 4.95 1.61
C LYS A 110 1.47 5.45 2.91
N GLN A 111 0.50 6.35 2.82
CA GLN A 111 -0.24 6.77 4.01
C GLN A 111 -1.13 5.65 4.55
N ALA A 112 -1.61 4.73 3.70
CA ALA A 112 -2.35 3.55 4.16
C ALA A 112 -1.45 2.63 5.02
N ILE A 113 -0.18 2.45 4.64
CA ILE A 113 0.83 1.75 5.45
C ILE A 113 1.08 2.50 6.76
N GLU A 114 1.29 3.82 6.70
CA GLU A 114 1.47 4.66 7.90
C GLU A 114 0.31 4.50 8.87
N LEU A 115 -0.92 4.59 8.36
CA LEU A 115 -2.12 4.44 9.16
C LEU A 115 -2.24 3.03 9.76
N ALA A 116 -1.98 1.96 8.98
CA ALA A 116 -2.04 0.59 9.47
C ALA A 116 -1.02 0.32 10.59
N VAL A 117 0.21 0.83 10.45
CA VAL A 117 1.26 0.68 11.47
C VAL A 117 0.97 1.55 12.69
N ASP A 118 0.56 2.79 12.50
CA ASP A 118 0.41 3.79 13.56
C ASP A 118 -0.81 3.58 14.45
N THR A 119 -1.91 3.06 13.88
CA THR A 119 -3.20 3.02 14.57
C THR A 119 -3.57 1.64 15.11
N LEU A 120 -2.95 0.58 14.58
CA LEU A 120 -3.34 -0.80 14.88
C LEU A 120 -2.35 -1.52 15.79
N ALA A 121 -1.11 -1.05 15.86
CA ALA A 121 -0.10 -1.59 16.77
C ALA A 121 -0.41 -1.20 18.22
N LYS A 122 -0.30 -2.17 19.12
CA LYS A 122 -0.30 -1.91 20.57
C LYS A 122 1.09 -1.44 21.01
N PRO A 123 1.21 -0.79 22.19
CA PRO A 123 2.51 -0.59 22.81
C PRO A 123 3.29 -1.91 22.89
N ASN A 124 4.59 -1.87 22.57
CA ASN A 124 5.50 -3.02 22.56
C ASN A 124 5.12 -4.18 21.62
N ALA A 125 4.22 -3.94 20.65
CA ALA A 125 3.88 -4.95 19.66
C ALA A 125 5.02 -5.18 18.66
N ASN A 126 5.03 -6.38 18.06
CA ASN A 126 5.87 -6.70 16.92
C ASN A 126 5.03 -7.00 15.68
N ILE A 127 5.68 -6.95 14.52
CA ILE A 127 5.07 -7.08 13.20
C ILE A 127 5.84 -8.10 12.37
N LEU A 128 5.11 -8.96 11.65
CA LEU A 128 5.69 -9.88 10.67
C LEU A 128 5.72 -9.23 9.29
N LEU A 129 6.92 -9.02 8.75
CA LEU A 129 7.17 -8.48 7.42
C LEU A 129 7.83 -9.53 6.50
N PRO A 130 7.64 -9.45 5.18
CA PRO A 130 8.31 -10.34 4.24
C PRO A 130 9.80 -10.01 4.13
N LYS A 131 10.63 -11.04 3.96
CA LYS A 131 12.02 -10.91 3.56
C LYS A 131 12.31 -11.71 2.28
N PRO A 132 12.63 -11.06 1.14
CA PRO A 132 12.68 -9.61 0.93
C PRO A 132 11.28 -8.97 0.89
N GLY A 133 11.19 -7.70 1.32
CA GLY A 133 9.93 -6.96 1.42
C GLY A 133 10.00 -5.53 0.92
N TYR A 134 8.87 -4.83 0.94
CA TYR A 134 8.80 -3.43 0.51
C TYR A 134 9.36 -2.48 1.58
N PRO A 135 10.35 -1.61 1.24
CA PRO A 135 11.04 -0.79 2.24
C PRO A 135 10.14 0.10 3.09
N SER A 136 9.02 0.61 2.56
CA SER A 136 8.17 1.52 3.33
C SER A 136 7.52 0.85 4.55
N ASN A 137 7.23 -0.45 4.49
CA ASN A 137 6.69 -1.20 5.63
C ASN A 137 7.73 -1.26 6.75
N LEU A 138 8.98 -1.60 6.39
CA LEU A 138 10.11 -1.68 7.31
C LEU A 138 10.42 -0.31 7.94
N ILE A 139 10.60 0.71 7.10
CA ILE A 139 10.96 2.07 7.52
C ILE A 139 9.92 2.63 8.48
N ARG A 140 8.63 2.46 8.17
CA ARG A 140 7.57 2.97 9.04
C ARG A 140 7.50 2.22 10.37
N SER A 141 7.72 0.91 10.36
CA SER A 141 7.75 0.09 11.57
C SER A 141 8.91 0.49 12.50
N ILE A 142 10.11 0.69 11.93
CA ILE A 142 11.29 1.19 12.67
C ILE A 142 11.01 2.59 13.24
N PHE A 143 10.44 3.49 12.43
CA PHE A 143 10.07 4.84 12.88
C PHE A 143 9.05 4.82 14.03
N LYS A 144 8.25 3.76 14.14
CA LYS A 144 7.30 3.54 15.24
C LYS A 144 7.85 2.70 16.38
N HIS A 145 9.15 2.40 16.36
CA HIS A 145 9.82 1.58 17.37
C HIS A 145 9.19 0.20 17.56
N LEU A 146 8.57 -0.34 16.51
CA LEU A 146 8.08 -1.71 16.53
C LEU A 146 9.24 -2.68 16.34
N GLU A 147 9.23 -3.80 17.05
CA GLU A 147 10.10 -4.91 16.72
C GLU A 147 9.65 -5.50 15.38
N VAL A 148 10.56 -5.53 14.40
CA VAL A 148 10.29 -6.11 13.08
C VAL A 148 10.83 -7.53 13.06
N ARG A 149 9.91 -8.48 12.86
CA ARG A 149 10.23 -9.89 12.64
C ARG A 149 9.92 -10.25 11.20
N ASN A 150 10.65 -11.23 10.65
CA ASN A 150 10.56 -11.56 9.25
C ASN A 150 10.04 -12.98 9.04
N TYR A 151 9.26 -13.17 7.99
CA TYR A 151 8.97 -14.48 7.41
C TYR A 151 9.65 -14.62 6.05
N GLU A 152 9.92 -15.85 5.66
CA GLU A 152 10.68 -16.21 4.46
C GLU A 152 9.76 -16.76 3.35
N PHE A 153 10.36 -17.04 2.19
CA PHE A 153 9.66 -17.59 1.02
C PHE A 153 10.22 -18.94 0.59
N LEU A 154 9.31 -19.83 0.16
CA LEU A 154 9.66 -21.12 -0.43
C LEU A 154 9.92 -20.94 -1.93
N ARG A 155 11.20 -20.85 -2.32
CA ARG A 155 11.60 -20.61 -3.73
C ARG A 155 11.10 -21.69 -4.68
N GLU A 156 11.19 -22.96 -4.27
CA GLU A 156 10.74 -24.11 -5.06
C GLU A 156 9.21 -24.10 -5.27
N GLU A 157 8.47 -23.51 -4.32
CA GLU A 157 7.01 -23.34 -4.38
C GLU A 157 6.62 -21.97 -4.94
N LYS A 158 7.32 -21.52 -5.98
CA LYS A 158 7.03 -20.24 -6.68
C LYS A 158 6.95 -19.03 -5.75
N TYR A 159 7.80 -19.02 -4.71
CA TYR A 159 7.85 -17.98 -3.69
C TYR A 159 6.56 -17.83 -2.87
N GLU A 160 5.82 -18.92 -2.65
CA GLU A 160 4.82 -18.96 -1.58
C GLU A 160 5.45 -18.64 -0.20
N ILE A 161 4.65 -18.14 0.74
CA ILE A 161 5.11 -17.80 2.08
C ILE A 161 5.48 -19.09 2.81
N ASP A 162 6.64 -19.12 3.45
CA ASP A 162 6.96 -20.22 4.36
C ASP A 162 6.13 -20.06 5.65
N LEU A 163 5.01 -20.79 5.72
CA LEU A 163 4.08 -20.73 6.86
C LEU A 163 4.71 -21.22 8.17
N ASP A 164 5.73 -22.08 8.11
CA ASP A 164 6.44 -22.51 9.31
C ASP A 164 7.36 -21.40 9.82
N SER A 165 7.98 -20.63 8.91
CA SER A 165 8.73 -19.41 9.29
C SER A 165 7.82 -18.35 9.94
N VAL A 166 6.58 -18.21 9.46
CA VAL A 166 5.57 -17.32 10.08
C VAL A 166 5.27 -17.79 11.50
N ARG A 167 5.02 -19.09 11.70
CA ARG A 167 4.73 -19.66 13.02
C ARG A 167 5.90 -19.51 13.98
N ALA A 168 7.13 -19.69 13.50
CA ALA A 168 8.34 -19.57 14.32
C ALA A 168 8.65 -18.12 14.73
N ALA A 169 8.30 -17.15 13.91
CA ALA A 169 8.54 -15.73 14.17
C ALA A 169 7.47 -15.09 15.06
N ALA A 170 6.24 -15.61 15.05
CA ALA A 170 5.11 -15.07 15.81
C ALA A 170 5.22 -15.37 17.31
N ASP A 171 4.66 -14.48 18.11
CA ASP A 171 4.48 -14.59 19.57
C ASP A 171 3.21 -13.87 20.03
N GLU A 172 3.00 -13.74 21.34
CA GLU A 172 1.84 -13.08 21.93
C GLU A 172 1.75 -11.57 21.69
N ASN A 173 2.86 -10.92 21.28
CA ASN A 173 2.94 -9.49 20.99
C ASN A 173 2.82 -9.19 19.49
N THR A 174 2.79 -10.22 18.64
CA THR A 174 2.59 -10.08 17.21
C THR A 174 1.17 -9.58 16.95
N PHE A 175 1.00 -8.41 16.33
CA PHE A 175 -0.35 -7.88 16.05
C PHE A 175 -0.83 -8.17 14.63
N ALA A 176 0.10 -8.29 13.68
CA ALA A 176 -0.21 -8.46 12.27
C ALA A 176 0.90 -9.16 11.48
N ILE A 177 0.49 -9.83 10.41
CA ILE A 177 1.35 -10.15 9.27
C ILE A 177 1.01 -9.22 8.12
N PHE A 178 2.02 -8.58 7.54
CA PHE A 178 1.88 -7.79 6.31
C PHE A 178 2.29 -8.62 5.13
N ILE A 179 1.40 -8.75 4.14
CA ILE A 179 1.67 -9.39 2.86
C ILE A 179 1.51 -8.38 1.73
N ILE A 180 2.23 -8.60 0.63
CA ILE A 180 2.07 -7.83 -0.61
C ILE A 180 1.66 -8.81 -1.68
N ASN A 181 0.50 -8.60 -2.31
CA ASN A 181 -0.01 -9.53 -3.32
C ASN A 181 -0.61 -8.76 -4.51
N PRO A 182 -0.07 -8.89 -5.74
CA PRO A 182 1.19 -9.55 -6.10
C PRO A 182 2.41 -8.94 -5.40
N HIS A 183 3.41 -9.79 -5.10
CA HIS A 183 4.53 -9.41 -4.25
C HIS A 183 5.56 -8.54 -4.96
N ASN A 184 6.09 -7.57 -4.23
CA ASN A 184 7.25 -6.77 -4.61
C ASN A 184 8.33 -6.99 -3.53
N PRO A 185 9.52 -7.52 -3.85
CA PRO A 185 10.14 -7.56 -5.20
C PRO A 185 10.01 -8.86 -6.00
N ASN A 186 9.56 -9.99 -5.42
CA ASN A 186 9.68 -11.28 -6.10
C ASN A 186 8.74 -11.44 -7.32
N GLY A 187 7.70 -10.61 -7.45
CA GLY A 187 6.77 -10.62 -8.59
C GLY A 187 5.77 -11.79 -8.59
N ASN A 188 5.81 -12.67 -7.59
CA ASN A 188 4.87 -13.77 -7.48
C ASN A 188 3.47 -13.31 -7.06
N THR A 189 2.47 -14.14 -7.35
CA THR A 189 1.09 -13.97 -6.89
C THR A 189 0.72 -15.24 -6.14
N TYR A 190 0.13 -15.13 -4.95
CA TYR A 190 -0.22 -16.31 -4.14
C TYR A 190 -1.43 -17.04 -4.72
N SER A 191 -1.45 -18.36 -4.58
CA SER A 191 -2.62 -19.17 -4.95
C SER A 191 -3.76 -18.96 -3.95
N GLU A 192 -5.00 -19.21 -4.40
CA GLU A 192 -6.17 -19.14 -3.50
C GLU A 192 -6.04 -20.10 -2.30
N ALA A 193 -5.57 -21.32 -2.57
CA ALA A 193 -5.37 -22.33 -1.54
C ALA A 193 -4.34 -21.87 -0.49
N HIS A 194 -3.23 -21.28 -0.93
CA HIS A 194 -2.19 -20.77 -0.05
C HIS A 194 -2.68 -19.59 0.81
N LEU A 195 -3.39 -18.62 0.22
CA LEU A 195 -3.97 -17.51 0.99
C LEU A 195 -4.99 -17.99 2.03
N LYS A 196 -5.74 -19.06 1.74
CA LYS A 196 -6.62 -19.70 2.72
C LYS A 196 -5.85 -20.32 3.87
N GLN A 197 -4.74 -21.03 3.58
CA GLN A 197 -3.88 -21.60 4.62
C GLN A 197 -3.27 -20.50 5.51
N LEU A 198 -2.81 -19.40 4.90
CA LEU A 198 -2.33 -18.23 5.65
C LEU A 198 -3.42 -17.63 6.53
N ALA A 199 -4.66 -17.51 6.03
CA ALA A 199 -5.78 -17.00 6.81
C ALA A 199 -6.06 -17.87 8.05
N VAL A 200 -5.99 -19.19 7.89
CA VAL A 200 -6.16 -20.14 9.00
C VAL A 200 -5.03 -19.99 10.01
N LEU A 201 -3.77 -19.96 9.56
CA LEU A 201 -2.62 -19.75 10.45
C LEU A 201 -2.70 -18.41 11.21
N ALA A 202 -3.05 -17.32 10.52
CA ALA A 202 -3.18 -16.01 11.15
C ALA A 202 -4.29 -16.00 12.23
N ARG A 203 -5.39 -16.73 12.00
CA ARG A 203 -6.42 -16.95 13.02
C ARG A 203 -5.91 -17.75 14.21
N GLU A 204 -5.16 -18.83 13.98
CA GLU A 204 -4.55 -19.65 15.05
C GLU A 204 -3.60 -18.82 15.91
N LEU A 205 -2.83 -17.92 15.30
CA LEU A 205 -1.91 -17.01 15.98
C LEU A 205 -2.62 -15.81 16.62
N GLY A 206 -3.91 -15.58 16.35
CA GLY A 206 -4.66 -14.45 16.88
C GLY A 206 -4.28 -13.08 16.28
N ILE A 207 -3.69 -13.06 15.09
CA ILE A 207 -3.18 -11.86 14.40
C ILE A 207 -4.05 -11.48 13.21
N MET A 208 -4.04 -10.20 12.82
CA MET A 208 -4.71 -9.76 11.59
C MET A 208 -3.79 -9.91 10.37
N VAL A 209 -4.39 -9.92 9.17
CA VAL A 209 -3.63 -9.87 7.91
C VAL A 209 -3.79 -8.49 7.28
N VAL A 210 -2.67 -7.79 7.09
CA VAL A 210 -2.64 -6.55 6.30
C VAL A 210 -2.14 -6.90 4.90
N SER A 211 -2.97 -6.68 3.89
CA SER A 211 -2.68 -7.03 2.50
C SER A 211 -2.50 -5.77 1.65
N ASP A 212 -1.27 -5.50 1.23
CA ASP A 212 -0.98 -4.49 0.21
C ASP A 212 -1.27 -5.06 -1.18
N GLU A 213 -2.38 -4.62 -1.76
CA GLU A 213 -2.88 -5.07 -3.05
C GLU A 213 -2.67 -4.02 -4.14
N VAL A 214 -1.74 -3.08 -3.96
CA VAL A 214 -1.50 -2.00 -4.92
C VAL A 214 -1.11 -2.52 -6.32
N PHE A 215 -0.50 -3.70 -6.40
CA PHE A 215 -0.08 -4.36 -7.63
C PHE A 215 -1.15 -5.29 -8.25
N ARG A 216 -2.41 -5.28 -7.78
CA ARG A 216 -3.50 -6.15 -8.26
C ARG A 216 -3.60 -6.30 -9.78
N TRP A 217 -3.31 -5.25 -10.54
CA TRP A 217 -3.37 -5.25 -12.01
C TRP A 217 -2.08 -5.66 -12.71
N SER A 218 -1.00 -5.93 -11.97
CA SER A 218 0.31 -6.33 -12.49
C SER A 218 0.48 -7.85 -12.62
N VAL A 219 -0.62 -8.59 -12.73
CA VAL A 219 -0.62 -10.06 -12.79
C VAL A 219 -0.55 -10.52 -14.25
N PHE A 220 0.32 -11.49 -14.53
CA PHE A 220 0.39 -12.17 -15.81
C PHE A 220 0.70 -13.66 -15.58
N GLY A 221 0.24 -14.53 -16.48
CA GLY A 221 0.38 -15.98 -16.34
C GLY A 221 -0.94 -16.67 -16.01
N SER A 222 -0.87 -17.90 -15.50
CA SER A 222 -2.04 -18.74 -15.23
C SER A 222 -2.60 -18.60 -13.82
N ASN A 223 -1.83 -18.12 -12.85
CA ASN A 223 -2.32 -17.87 -11.49
C ASN A 223 -2.96 -16.46 -11.42
N PRO A 224 -4.29 -16.35 -11.25
CA PRO A 224 -4.94 -15.05 -11.14
C PRO A 224 -4.66 -14.41 -9.78
N PHE A 225 -4.86 -13.10 -9.69
CA PHE A 225 -4.88 -12.43 -8.40
C PHE A 225 -6.12 -12.83 -7.60
N VAL A 226 -5.92 -13.02 -6.29
CA VAL A 226 -6.97 -13.31 -5.32
C VAL A 226 -6.85 -12.30 -4.17
N PRO A 227 -7.91 -11.54 -3.85
CA PRO A 227 -7.87 -10.60 -2.75
C PRO A 227 -7.88 -11.31 -1.41
N MET A 228 -7.09 -10.82 -0.45
CA MET A 228 -7.05 -11.40 0.88
C MET A 228 -8.40 -11.25 1.60
N GLY A 229 -9.16 -10.19 1.28
CA GLY A 229 -10.50 -9.95 1.79
C GLY A 229 -11.50 -11.08 1.51
N LYS A 230 -11.22 -11.99 0.56
CA LYS A 230 -12.01 -13.21 0.32
C LYS A 230 -12.07 -14.12 1.56
N PHE A 231 -11.05 -14.07 2.41
CA PHE A 231 -10.92 -14.88 3.62
C PHE A 231 -11.29 -14.13 4.91
N SER A 232 -11.99 -13.00 4.80
CA SER A 232 -12.42 -12.17 5.93
C SER A 232 -13.46 -12.82 6.86
N SER A 233 -13.99 -13.99 6.48
CA SER A 233 -14.79 -14.86 7.36
C SER A 233 -13.95 -15.77 8.25
N ILE A 234 -12.63 -15.82 8.03
CA ILE A 234 -11.67 -16.63 8.79
C ILE A 234 -10.86 -15.75 9.74
N VAL A 235 -10.35 -14.61 9.24
CA VAL A 235 -9.43 -13.70 9.95
C VAL A 235 -9.79 -12.24 9.64
N PRO A 236 -9.56 -11.28 10.56
CA PRO A 236 -9.68 -9.86 10.23
C PRO A 236 -8.66 -9.47 9.16
N VAL A 237 -9.11 -8.80 8.09
CA VAL A 237 -8.24 -8.37 6.99
C VAL A 237 -8.30 -6.86 6.80
N VAL A 238 -7.13 -6.25 6.65
CA VAL A 238 -6.97 -4.85 6.24
C VAL A 238 -6.39 -4.84 4.83
N THR A 239 -7.13 -4.32 3.86
CA THR A 239 -6.64 -4.19 2.48
C THR A 239 -6.14 -2.77 2.23
N LEU A 240 -4.91 -2.65 1.76
CA LEU A 240 -4.31 -1.40 1.30
C LEU A 240 -4.33 -1.37 -0.22
N GLY A 241 -4.70 -0.24 -0.81
CA GLY A 241 -4.73 -0.10 -2.27
C GLY A 241 -4.53 1.33 -2.75
N SER A 242 -4.23 1.48 -4.04
CA SER A 242 -4.22 2.79 -4.68
C SER A 242 -4.30 2.71 -6.19
N ILE A 243 -4.63 3.83 -6.84
CA ILE A 243 -4.59 3.94 -8.31
C ILE A 243 -3.16 4.06 -8.88
N SER A 244 -2.15 4.15 -8.01
CA SER A 244 -0.76 4.45 -8.38
C SER A 244 -0.17 3.47 -9.41
N LYS A 245 -0.39 2.16 -9.21
CA LYS A 245 0.20 1.12 -10.07
C LYS A 245 -0.81 0.55 -11.06
N GLY A 246 -2.08 0.41 -10.66
CA GLY A 246 -3.14 -0.05 -11.55
C GLY A 246 -3.43 0.91 -12.71
N TRP A 247 -3.40 2.21 -12.46
CA TRP A 247 -3.70 3.26 -13.45
C TRP A 247 -2.47 4.08 -13.84
N SER A 248 -1.26 3.66 -13.49
CA SER A 248 0.00 4.37 -13.83
C SER A 248 0.06 5.84 -13.39
N VAL A 249 -0.62 6.20 -12.30
CA VAL A 249 -0.69 7.59 -11.81
C VAL A 249 -0.11 7.72 -10.39
N PRO A 250 1.16 7.32 -10.15
CA PRO A 250 1.74 7.39 -8.82
C PRO A 250 1.83 8.83 -8.30
N GLY A 251 1.88 9.83 -9.18
CA GLY A 251 1.88 11.25 -8.81
C GLY A 251 0.54 11.79 -8.33
N TRP A 252 -0.58 11.11 -8.55
CA TRP A 252 -1.92 11.59 -8.15
C TRP A 252 -2.25 11.31 -6.67
N ARG A 253 -1.37 10.59 -5.97
CA ARG A 253 -1.35 10.42 -4.51
C ARG A 253 -2.73 10.07 -3.91
N THR A 254 -3.45 9.14 -4.51
CA THR A 254 -4.78 8.73 -4.04
C THR A 254 -4.85 7.22 -3.87
N GLY A 255 -5.19 6.78 -2.67
CA GLY A 255 -5.35 5.39 -2.28
C GLY A 255 -6.43 5.19 -1.24
N TRP A 256 -6.47 4.01 -0.64
CA TRP A 256 -7.45 3.65 0.38
C TRP A 256 -6.91 2.58 1.33
N ILE A 257 -7.55 2.52 2.50
CA ILE A 257 -7.56 1.37 3.39
C ILE A 257 -9.01 0.87 3.49
N ALA A 258 -9.19 -0.45 3.43
CA ALA A 258 -10.48 -1.11 3.56
C ALA A 258 -10.43 -2.14 4.70
N LEU A 259 -11.40 -2.09 5.60
CA LEU A 259 -11.50 -2.96 6.76
C LEU A 259 -12.49 -4.09 6.49
N HIS A 260 -12.00 -5.31 6.37
CA HIS A 260 -12.86 -6.48 6.29
C HIS A 260 -13.04 -7.05 7.69
N ASP A 261 -14.07 -6.57 8.38
CA ASP A 261 -14.29 -6.90 9.78
C ASP A 261 -14.80 -8.34 9.94
N LEU A 262 -14.10 -9.15 10.73
CA LEU A 262 -14.53 -10.47 11.15
C LEU A 262 -15.41 -10.30 12.38
N ASP A 263 -16.72 -10.48 12.23
CA ASP A 263 -17.70 -10.50 13.33
C ASP A 263 -17.59 -9.35 14.35
N GLY A 264 -17.17 -8.16 13.89
CA GLY A 264 -17.06 -6.96 14.74
C GLY A 264 -15.75 -6.84 15.53
N VAL A 265 -14.70 -7.59 15.18
CA VAL A 265 -13.38 -7.50 15.81
C VAL A 265 -12.80 -6.08 15.70
N PHE A 266 -12.81 -5.46 14.52
CA PHE A 266 -12.32 -4.09 14.36
C PHE A 266 -13.19 -3.09 15.12
N LYS A 267 -14.51 -3.28 15.10
CA LYS A 267 -15.45 -2.45 15.87
C LYS A 267 -15.18 -2.54 17.38
N SER A 268 -15.09 -3.75 17.94
CA SER A 268 -14.86 -3.99 19.37
C SER A 268 -13.50 -3.49 19.86
N LYS A 269 -12.49 -3.46 18.98
CA LYS A 269 -11.16 -2.91 19.24
C LYS A 269 -11.02 -1.41 18.96
N ASN A 270 -12.13 -0.70 18.68
CA ASN A 270 -12.14 0.73 18.37
C ASN A 270 -11.26 1.15 17.17
N VAL A 271 -10.97 0.22 16.24
CA VAL A 271 -10.08 0.48 15.09
C VAL A 271 -10.61 1.61 14.22
N LEU A 272 -11.92 1.63 13.95
CA LEU A 272 -12.54 2.67 13.13
C LEU A 272 -12.37 4.07 13.75
N ALA A 273 -12.39 4.18 15.07
CA ALA A 273 -12.20 5.45 15.77
C ALA A 273 -10.75 5.93 15.66
N ALA A 274 -9.79 5.02 15.88
CA ALA A 274 -8.35 5.32 15.75
C ALA A 274 -7.99 5.78 14.33
N ILE A 275 -8.54 5.12 13.31
CA ILE A 275 -8.36 5.48 11.90
C ILE A 275 -8.90 6.88 11.59
N LYS A 276 -10.11 7.21 12.08
CA LYS A 276 -10.71 8.54 11.90
C LYS A 276 -9.83 9.63 12.54
N GLN A 277 -9.41 9.42 13.79
CA GLN A 277 -8.55 10.35 14.52
C GLN A 277 -7.21 10.55 13.80
N PHE A 278 -6.60 9.49 13.30
CA PHE A 278 -5.38 9.59 12.51
C PHE A 278 -5.59 10.45 11.26
N LEU A 279 -6.67 10.22 10.51
CA LEU A 279 -6.96 10.97 9.29
C LEU A 279 -7.40 12.43 9.56
N ASP A 280 -7.93 12.72 10.74
CA ASP A 280 -8.21 14.10 11.17
C ASP A 280 -6.92 14.89 11.44
N LEU A 281 -5.89 14.23 11.95
CA LEU A 281 -4.59 14.83 12.29
C LEU A 281 -3.62 14.95 11.11
N ASN A 282 -3.86 14.21 10.03
CA ASN A 282 -2.90 14.05 8.92
C ASN A 282 -3.42 14.61 7.59
N SER A 283 -2.50 14.75 6.63
CA SER A 283 -2.80 15.20 5.27
C SER A 283 -3.88 14.35 4.60
N LYS A 284 -4.74 14.99 3.82
CA LYS A 284 -5.86 14.35 3.12
C LYS A 284 -5.53 14.14 1.63
N PRO A 285 -6.03 13.09 0.98
CA PRO A 285 -5.81 12.89 -0.45
C PRO A 285 -6.43 14.01 -1.29
N PRO A 286 -5.86 14.33 -2.47
CA PRO A 286 -6.37 15.38 -3.34
C PRO A 286 -7.85 15.18 -3.69
N THR A 287 -8.70 16.14 -3.30
CA THR A 287 -10.16 16.12 -3.48
C THR A 287 -10.56 16.06 -4.95
N VAL A 288 -9.83 16.73 -5.84
CA VAL A 288 -10.02 16.64 -7.31
C VAL A 288 -9.90 15.21 -7.81
N ILE A 289 -8.89 14.47 -7.33
CA ILE A 289 -8.70 13.07 -7.73
C ILE A 289 -9.77 12.19 -7.10
N GLN A 290 -10.11 12.41 -5.82
CA GLN A 290 -11.22 11.71 -5.17
C GLN A 290 -12.54 11.87 -5.92
N ALA A 291 -12.86 13.07 -6.44
CA ALA A 291 -14.05 13.31 -7.24
C ALA A 291 -14.05 12.53 -8.57
N ALA A 292 -12.86 12.23 -9.11
CA ALA A 292 -12.69 11.42 -10.31
C ALA A 292 -12.71 9.90 -10.05
N ILE A 293 -12.44 9.45 -8.81
CA ILE A 293 -12.35 8.02 -8.44
C ILE A 293 -13.55 7.19 -8.91
N PRO A 294 -14.82 7.61 -8.75
CA PRO A 294 -15.96 6.84 -9.24
C PRO A 294 -15.86 6.49 -10.72
N THR A 295 -15.52 7.47 -11.56
CA THR A 295 -15.37 7.25 -13.00
C THR A 295 -14.12 6.42 -13.32
N ILE A 296 -13.01 6.65 -12.61
CA ILE A 296 -11.76 5.89 -12.82
C ILE A 296 -11.95 4.40 -12.54
N LEU A 297 -12.56 4.04 -11.40
CA LEU A 297 -12.72 2.64 -10.98
C LEU A 297 -13.83 1.90 -11.74
N GLU A 298 -14.87 2.62 -12.16
CA GLU A 298 -16.01 2.04 -12.89
C GLU A 298 -15.75 1.93 -14.40
N LYS A 299 -15.21 2.99 -15.02
CA LYS A 299 -15.22 3.15 -16.48
C LYS A 299 -13.88 2.92 -17.17
N THR A 300 -12.79 2.70 -16.44
CA THR A 300 -11.54 2.27 -17.09
C THR A 300 -11.74 0.87 -17.66
N GLY A 301 -11.62 0.76 -18.99
CA GLY A 301 -11.84 -0.50 -19.71
C GLY A 301 -10.80 -1.57 -19.38
N LYS A 302 -11.22 -2.84 -19.50
CA LYS A 302 -10.34 -4.01 -19.28
C LYS A 302 -9.16 -4.04 -20.26
N ASP A 303 -9.34 -3.48 -21.45
CA ASP A 303 -8.34 -3.35 -22.50
C ASP A 303 -7.10 -2.57 -22.03
N PHE A 304 -7.28 -1.52 -21.21
CA PHE A 304 -6.17 -0.76 -20.64
C PHE A 304 -5.30 -1.65 -19.76
N PHE A 305 -5.90 -2.42 -18.85
CA PHE A 305 -5.15 -3.33 -17.97
C PHE A 305 -4.50 -4.47 -18.76
N GLN A 306 -5.21 -5.03 -19.75
CA GLN A 306 -4.69 -6.11 -20.60
C GLN A 306 -3.47 -5.66 -21.42
N ARG A 307 -3.49 -4.45 -22.01
CA ARG A 307 -2.34 -3.87 -22.71
C ARG A 307 -1.12 -3.79 -21.80
N ARG A 308 -1.32 -3.32 -20.55
CA ARG A 308 -0.24 -3.22 -19.56
C ARG A 308 0.29 -4.58 -19.12
N GLN A 309 -0.59 -5.56 -18.89
CA GLN A 309 -0.17 -6.93 -18.57
C GLN A 309 0.62 -7.57 -19.72
N CYS A 310 0.23 -7.29 -20.98
CA CYS A 310 0.99 -7.71 -22.16
C CYS A 310 2.40 -7.10 -22.17
N PHE A 311 2.50 -5.80 -21.92
CA PHE A 311 3.80 -5.11 -21.81
C PHE A 311 4.68 -5.72 -20.70
N LEU A 312 4.13 -5.92 -19.49
CA LEU A 312 4.86 -6.55 -18.38
C LEU A 312 5.34 -7.96 -18.73
N LYS A 313 4.50 -8.76 -19.42
CA LYS A 313 4.86 -10.10 -19.88
C LYS A 313 6.01 -10.08 -20.90
N VAL A 314 6.05 -9.09 -21.79
CA VAL A 314 7.15 -8.91 -22.76
C VAL A 314 8.41 -8.45 -22.04
N ALA A 315 8.32 -7.44 -21.18
CA ALA A 315 9.46 -6.94 -20.41
C ALA A 315 10.11 -8.02 -19.54
N ASN A 316 9.31 -8.88 -18.91
CA ASN A 316 9.83 -10.00 -18.12
C ASN A 316 10.68 -10.98 -18.95
N ARG A 317 10.32 -11.21 -20.23
CA ARG A 317 11.13 -12.07 -21.12
C ARG A 317 12.49 -11.47 -21.46
N VAL A 318 12.58 -10.14 -21.48
CA VAL A 318 13.83 -9.41 -21.78
C VAL A 318 14.76 -9.38 -20.56
N CYS A 319 14.21 -9.32 -19.34
CA CYS A 319 15.01 -9.33 -18.10
C CYS A 319 15.54 -10.72 -17.69
N ILE A 320 15.13 -11.80 -18.36
CA ILE A 320 15.59 -13.17 -18.10
C ILE A 320 16.74 -13.60 -19.06
N LEU A 321 17.19 -12.69 -19.94
CA LEU A 321 18.41 -12.84 -20.76
C LEU A 321 19.55 -12.00 -20.17
#